data_AF-A0A7V9R8S1-F1
#
_entry.id   AF-A0A7V9R8S1-F1
#
_cell.length_a   1.000
_cell.length_b   1.000
_cell.length_c   1.000
_cell.angle_alpha   90.00
_cell.angle_beta   90.00
_cell.angle_gamma   90.00
#
_symmetry.space_group_name_H-M   'P 1'
#
loop_
_entity.id
_entity.type
_entity.pdbx_description
1 polymer ?
#
loop_
_entity_poly.entity_id
_entity_poly.type
_entity_poly.pdbx_seq_one_letter_code
_entity_poly.pdbx_strand_id
1 'polypeptide(L)'
;MTRGQRLREAINWINASTLTGLLIARTGRAEVARQPDGIRTATRYRGVGPRRTFTVGNVLLTRHSAAELQNRPELLSHESRHSTQWALLGPLFVPCYYIEVLISLLLTGDDAAANVFEVAADLEAGGYACRPLQRRAAQARS
;
A
#
# COMPACT_ATOMS: atom_id res chain seq x y z
N MET A 1 -10.73 -16.87 -3.42
CA MET A 1 -9.37 -16.98 -2.84
C MET A 1 -8.57 -18.12 -3.43
N THR A 2 -7.41 -17.82 -4.01
CA THR A 2 -6.38 -18.79 -4.42
C THR A 2 -5.60 -19.33 -3.20
N ARG A 3 -4.78 -20.38 -3.38
CA ARG A 3 -3.90 -20.90 -2.32
C ARG A 3 -2.92 -19.84 -1.82
N GLY A 4 -2.33 -19.06 -2.73
CA GLY A 4 -1.41 -17.97 -2.37
C GLY A 4 -2.09 -16.87 -1.55
N GLN A 5 -3.33 -16.50 -1.90
CA GLN A 5 -4.10 -15.51 -1.14
C GLN A 5 -4.43 -15.99 0.28
N ARG A 6 -4.72 -17.29 0.46
CA ARG A 6 -4.93 -17.87 1.79
C ARG A 6 -3.65 -17.88 2.62
N LEU A 7 -2.52 -18.24 2.01
CA LEU A 7 -1.21 -18.23 2.67
C LEU A 7 -0.83 -16.81 3.12
N ARG A 8 -0.97 -15.82 2.23
CA ARG A 8 -0.78 -14.41 2.54
C ARG A 8 -1.64 -13.96 3.72
N GLU A 9 -2.95 -14.27 3.70
CA GLU A 9 -3.85 -13.94 4.81
C GLU A 9 -3.39 -14.59 6.12
N ALA A 10 -3.03 -15.87 6.11
CA ALA A 10 -2.55 -16.58 7.28
C ALA A 10 -1.26 -15.96 7.85
N ILE A 11 -0.26 -15.68 7.00
CA ILE A 11 1.00 -15.05 7.43
C ILE A 11 0.75 -13.67 8.03
N ASN A 12 -0.13 -12.86 7.42
CA ASN A 12 -0.46 -11.54 7.93
C ASN A 12 -1.28 -11.57 9.23
N TRP A 13 -1.94 -12.68 9.55
CA TRP A 13 -2.49 -12.90 10.89
C TRP A 13 -1.40 -13.30 11.89
N ILE A 14 -0.50 -14.21 11.49
CA ILE A 14 0.60 -14.71 12.33
C ILE A 14 1.55 -13.57 12.73
N ASN A 15 1.92 -12.69 11.79
CA ASN A 15 2.78 -11.53 12.07
C ASN A 15 2.04 -10.33 12.70
N ALA A 16 0.76 -10.53 13.09
CA ALA A 16 -0.13 -9.54 13.69
C ALA A 16 -0.43 -8.28 12.86
N SER A 17 0.08 -8.14 11.64
CA SER A 17 -0.17 -6.95 10.81
C SER A 17 -1.65 -6.77 10.48
N THR A 18 -2.40 -7.85 10.24
CA THR A 18 -3.85 -7.77 9.99
C THR A 18 -4.60 -7.30 11.23
N LEU A 19 -4.20 -7.77 12.41
CA LEU A 19 -4.78 -7.31 13.68
C LEU A 19 -4.52 -5.81 13.87
N THR A 20 -3.28 -5.37 13.64
CA THR A 20 -2.91 -3.94 13.70
C THR A 20 -3.73 -3.11 12.73
N GLY A 21 -3.88 -3.54 11.47
CA GLY A 21 -4.70 -2.85 10.47
C GLY A 21 -6.16 -2.72 10.90
N LEU A 22 -6.73 -3.76 11.53
CA LEU A 22 -8.10 -3.72 12.07
C LEU A 22 -8.24 -2.77 13.26
N LEU A 23 -7.25 -2.72 14.14
CA LEU A 23 -7.22 -1.77 15.26
C LEU A 23 -7.18 -0.33 14.73
N ILE A 24 -6.34 -0.05 13.74
CA ILE A 24 -6.28 1.26 13.06
C ILE A 24 -7.63 1.57 12.41
N ALA A 25 -8.21 0.64 11.64
CA ALA A 25 -9.51 0.82 11.00
C ALA A 25 -10.60 1.18 12.03
N ARG A 26 -10.56 0.55 13.21
CA ARG A 26 -11.48 0.81 14.32
C ARG A 26 -11.28 2.20 14.92
N THR A 27 -10.04 2.65 15.16
CA THR A 27 -9.78 4.00 15.69
C THR A 27 -10.20 5.09 14.70
N GLY A 28 -10.08 4.82 13.40
CA GLY A 28 -10.56 5.70 12.34
C GLY A 28 -12.03 5.55 11.97
N ARG A 29 -12.81 4.76 12.71
CA ARG A 29 -14.25 4.52 12.50
C ARG A 29 -14.59 4.09 11.07
N ALA A 30 -13.73 3.26 10.47
CA ALA A 30 -13.92 2.76 9.13
C ALA A 30 -15.01 1.68 9.07
N GLU A 31 -15.64 1.56 7.90
CA GLU A 31 -16.55 0.47 7.56
C GLU A 31 -15.73 -0.68 6.97
N VAL A 32 -15.68 -1.82 7.67
CA VAL A 32 -14.85 -2.97 7.27
C VAL A 32 -15.69 -4.02 6.55
N ALA A 33 -15.29 -4.37 5.34
CA ALA A 33 -15.88 -5.46 4.55
C ALA A 33 -14.79 -6.42 4.06
N ARG A 34 -15.07 -7.73 4.05
CA ARG A 34 -14.15 -8.74 3.52
C ARG A 34 -14.38 -8.93 2.03
N GLN A 35 -13.29 -8.97 1.28
CA GLN A 35 -13.27 -9.17 -0.17
C GLN A 35 -12.99 -10.64 -0.54
N PRO A 36 -13.35 -11.09 -1.76
CA PRO A 36 -13.19 -12.48 -2.21
C PRO A 36 -11.74 -13.01 -2.26
N ASP A 37 -10.76 -12.11 -2.20
CA ASP A 37 -9.31 -12.38 -2.20
C ASP A 37 -8.70 -12.42 -0.77
N GLY A 38 -9.52 -12.22 0.26
CA GLY A 38 -9.12 -12.20 1.67
C GLY A 38 -8.66 -10.82 2.18
N ILE A 39 -8.67 -9.78 1.35
CA ILE A 39 -8.45 -8.39 1.81
C ILE A 39 -9.67 -7.92 2.60
N ARG A 40 -9.44 -7.08 3.61
CA ARG A 40 -10.48 -6.35 4.32
C ARG A 40 -10.40 -4.88 3.93
N THR A 41 -11.39 -4.40 3.20
CA THR A 41 -11.50 -2.98 2.85
C THR A 41 -12.12 -2.24 4.02
N ALA A 42 -11.37 -1.32 4.60
CA ALA A 42 -11.78 -0.40 5.66
C ALA A 42 -12.05 0.97 5.02
N THR A 43 -13.26 1.14 4.48
CA THR A 43 -13.70 2.34 3.75
C THR A 43 -14.13 3.47 4.69
N ARG A 44 -14.19 4.69 4.17
CA ARG A 44 -14.55 5.91 4.92
C ARG A 44 -13.68 6.16 6.16
N TYR A 45 -12.45 5.65 6.16
CA TYR A 45 -11.50 5.81 7.25
C TYR A 45 -11.25 7.30 7.53
N ARG A 46 -11.41 7.72 8.79
CA ARG A 46 -11.28 9.13 9.23
C ARG A 46 -10.02 9.42 10.04
N GLY A 47 -9.18 8.41 10.28
CA GLY A 47 -7.96 8.58 11.07
C GLY A 47 -6.84 9.28 10.30
N VAL A 48 -5.74 9.52 11.00
CA VAL A 48 -4.48 9.98 10.39
C VAL A 48 -3.86 8.80 9.64
N GLY A 49 -3.25 9.09 8.51
CA GLY A 49 -2.56 8.11 7.68
C GLY A 49 -1.64 8.83 6.69
N PRO A 50 -0.61 8.14 6.18
CA PRO A 50 0.38 8.75 5.29
C PRO A 50 -0.24 9.12 3.93
N ARG A 51 -1.28 8.41 3.50
CA ARG A 51 -1.95 8.59 2.21
C ARG A 51 -3.46 8.44 2.32
N ARG A 52 -4.18 8.76 1.24
CA ARG A 52 -5.65 8.61 1.14
C ARG A 52 -6.08 7.15 1.18
N THR A 53 -5.25 6.26 0.65
CA THR A 53 -5.39 4.81 0.67
C THR A 53 -4.03 4.22 1.04
N PHE A 54 -4.01 3.22 1.92
CA PHE A 54 -2.81 2.49 2.30
C PHE A 54 -3.18 1.13 2.89
N THR A 55 -2.23 0.21 2.91
CA THR A 55 -2.44 -1.16 3.40
C THR A 55 -1.61 -1.46 4.65
N VAL A 56 -2.23 -2.15 5.61
CA VAL A 56 -1.58 -2.73 6.79
C VAL A 56 -1.97 -4.20 6.89
N GLY A 57 -1.03 -5.11 6.63
CA GLY A 57 -1.32 -6.54 6.55
C GLY A 57 -2.33 -6.85 5.44
N ASN A 58 -3.43 -7.52 5.80
CA ASN A 58 -4.57 -7.77 4.91
C ASN A 58 -5.68 -6.70 4.98
N VAL A 59 -5.41 -5.52 5.53
CA VAL A 59 -6.40 -4.45 5.67
C VAL A 59 -6.02 -3.26 4.78
N LEU A 60 -6.88 -2.96 3.81
CA LEU A 60 -6.79 -1.76 2.98
C LEU A 60 -7.59 -0.66 3.66
N LEU A 61 -6.92 0.39 4.15
CA LEU A 61 -7.55 1.55 4.77
C LEU A 61 -7.70 2.65 3.73
N THR A 62 -8.90 3.17 3.55
CA THR A 62 -9.15 4.23 2.57
C THR A 62 -10.17 5.24 3.02
N ARG A 63 -9.96 6.50 2.63
CA ARG A 63 -10.95 7.58 2.78
C ARG A 63 -12.10 7.45 1.78
N HIS A 64 -11.94 6.66 0.72
CA HIS A 64 -12.99 6.39 -0.27
C HIS A 64 -14.15 5.60 0.34
N SER A 65 -15.34 5.83 -0.18
CA SER A 65 -16.50 4.96 0.01
C SER A 65 -16.36 3.65 -0.77
N ALA A 66 -17.16 2.64 -0.43
CA ALA A 66 -17.17 1.37 -1.16
C ALA A 66 -17.47 1.55 -2.65
N ALA A 67 -18.40 2.43 -3.03
CA ALA A 67 -18.74 2.71 -4.43
C ALA A 67 -17.57 3.35 -5.20
N GLU A 68 -16.88 4.31 -4.57
CA GLU A 68 -15.67 4.92 -5.16
C GLU A 68 -14.53 3.92 -5.34
N LEU A 69 -14.41 2.95 -4.41
CA LEU A 69 -13.37 1.93 -4.47
C LEU A 69 -13.69 0.87 -5.55
N GLN A 70 -14.96 0.52 -5.74
CA GLN A 70 -15.40 -0.38 -6.81
C GLN A 70 -15.06 0.17 -8.20
N ASN A 71 -15.11 1.50 -8.37
CA ASN A 71 -14.72 2.17 -9.62
C ASN A 71 -13.18 2.26 -9.82
N ARG A 72 -12.38 1.67 -8.93
CA ARG A 72 -10.91 1.70 -8.96
C ARG A 72 -10.31 0.29 -8.76
N PRO A 73 -10.60 -0.67 -9.66
CA PRO A 73 -10.09 -2.04 -9.55
C PRO A 73 -8.56 -2.11 -9.58
N GLU A 74 -7.91 -1.22 -10.34
CA GLU A 74 -6.44 -1.09 -10.39
C GLU A 74 -5.86 -0.76 -9.00
N LEU A 75 -6.46 0.19 -8.29
CA LEU A 75 -6.05 0.56 -6.93
C LEU A 75 -6.18 -0.61 -5.96
N LEU A 76 -7.25 -1.40 -6.07
CA LEU A 76 -7.40 -2.62 -5.26
C LEU A 76 -6.29 -3.65 -5.55
N SER A 77 -5.89 -3.80 -6.82
CA SER A 77 -4.78 -4.66 -7.22
C SER A 77 -3.44 -4.16 -6.65
N HIS A 78 -3.19 -2.86 -6.72
CA HIS A 78 -2.02 -2.20 -6.13
C HIS A 78 -1.91 -2.47 -4.62
N GLU A 79 -2.98 -2.19 -3.88
CA GLU A 79 -3.03 -2.42 -2.43
C GLU A 79 -2.92 -3.92 -2.06
N SER A 80 -3.45 -4.82 -2.91
CA SER A 80 -3.26 -6.26 -2.73
C SER A 80 -1.78 -6.69 -2.85
N ARG A 81 -0.98 -6.01 -3.67
CA ARG A 81 0.46 -6.27 -3.78
C ARG A 81 1.18 -5.84 -2.49
N HIS A 82 0.81 -4.71 -1.91
CA HIS A 82 1.30 -4.31 -0.59
C HIS A 82 0.93 -5.31 0.51
N SER A 83 -0.26 -5.91 0.48
CA SER A 83 -0.56 -6.98 1.44
C SER A 83 0.37 -8.20 1.31
N THR A 84 0.87 -8.49 0.10
CA THR A 84 1.86 -9.55 -0.10
C THR A 84 3.21 -9.13 0.47
N GLN A 85 3.63 -7.87 0.28
CA GLN A 85 4.86 -7.34 0.87
C GLN A 85 4.82 -7.38 2.41
N TRP A 86 3.67 -7.05 3.01
CA TRP A 86 3.44 -7.26 4.44
C TRP A 86 3.58 -8.72 4.87
N ALA A 87 3.13 -9.68 4.05
CA ALA A 87 3.29 -11.09 4.38
C ALA A 87 4.77 -11.51 4.33
N LEU A 88 5.55 -10.96 3.39
CA LEU A 88 6.96 -11.29 3.23
C LEU A 88 7.85 -10.67 4.31
N LEU A 89 7.62 -9.40 4.66
CA LEU A 89 8.50 -8.63 5.55
C LEU A 89 7.91 -8.41 6.95
N GLY A 90 6.61 -8.64 7.13
CA GLY A 90 5.92 -8.32 8.38
C GLY A 90 6.09 -6.85 8.76
N PRO A 91 6.23 -6.54 10.06
CA PRO A 91 6.47 -5.18 10.54
C PRO A 91 7.72 -4.49 9.97
N LEU A 92 8.72 -5.25 9.50
CA LEU A 92 9.92 -4.67 8.87
C LEU A 92 9.61 -4.00 7.53
N PHE A 93 8.45 -4.28 6.93
CA PHE A 93 8.01 -3.59 5.72
C PHE A 93 7.99 -2.06 5.92
N VAL A 94 7.55 -1.57 7.08
CA VAL A 94 7.42 -0.14 7.35
C VAL A 94 8.77 0.59 7.28
N PRO A 95 9.80 0.23 8.06
CA PRO A 95 11.09 0.91 7.97
C PRO A 95 11.73 0.76 6.59
N CYS A 96 11.66 -0.43 5.96
CA CYS A 96 12.19 -0.63 4.61
C CYS A 96 11.50 0.28 3.58
N TYR A 97 10.17 0.40 3.66
CA TYR A 97 9.39 1.25 2.77
C TYR A 97 9.78 2.71 2.89
N TYR A 98 9.95 3.23 4.11
CA TYR A 98 10.34 4.63 4.29
C TYR A 98 11.80 4.91 3.89
N ILE A 99 12.70 3.93 4.01
CA ILE A 99 14.06 4.05 3.45
C ILE A 99 13.98 4.20 1.93
N GLU A 100 13.17 3.39 1.26
CA GLU A 100 12.97 3.47 -0.19
C GLU A 100 12.30 4.78 -0.61
N VAL A 101 11.39 5.33 0.20
CA VAL A 101 10.85 6.70 0.01
C VAL A 101 11.97 7.74 0.01
N LEU A 102 12.87 7.70 1.00
CA LEU A 102 13.98 8.65 1.09
C LEU A 102 14.94 8.52 -0.10
N ILE A 103 15.29 7.29 -0.48
CA ILE A 103 16.12 7.02 -1.66
C ILE A 103 15.44 7.55 -2.92
N SER A 104 14.16 7.27 -3.10
CA SER A 104 13.40 7.74 -4.27
C SER A 104 13.37 9.27 -4.35
N LEU A 105 13.12 9.94 -3.22
CA LEU A 105 13.14 11.41 -3.15
C LEU A 105 14.51 11.98 -3.52
N LEU A 106 15.60 11.39 -3.03
CA LEU A 106 16.96 11.83 -3.34
C LEU A 106 17.31 11.66 -4.82
N LEU A 107 16.88 10.57 -5.43
CA LEU A 107 17.21 10.25 -6.83
C LEU A 107 16.32 10.97 -7.85
N THR A 108 15.02 11.13 -7.54
CA THR A 108 14.00 11.53 -8.51
C THR A 108 13.24 12.80 -8.14
N GLY A 109 13.26 13.19 -6.86
CA GLY A 109 12.38 14.24 -6.32
C GLY A 109 10.94 13.78 -6.09
N ASP A 110 10.64 12.49 -6.25
CA ASP A 110 9.34 11.85 -6.06
C ASP A 110 9.47 10.68 -5.06
N ASP A 111 8.51 10.50 -4.16
CA ASP A 111 8.57 9.50 -3.08
C ASP A 111 8.29 8.06 -3.53
N ALA A 112 7.77 7.87 -4.74
CA ALA A 112 7.35 6.58 -5.27
C ALA A 112 8.11 6.14 -6.52
N ALA A 113 8.54 7.07 -7.38
CA ALA A 113 9.07 6.78 -8.73
C ALA A 113 10.25 5.79 -8.78
N ALA A 114 11.10 5.74 -7.75
CA ALA A 114 12.20 4.79 -7.61
C ALA A 114 12.07 3.90 -6.36
N ASN A 115 10.93 3.92 -5.66
CA ASN A 115 10.67 3.06 -4.52
C ASN A 115 10.34 1.64 -5.01
N VAL A 116 11.19 0.67 -4.70
CA VAL A 116 11.03 -0.71 -5.20
C VAL A 116 9.69 -1.33 -4.80
N PHE A 117 9.14 -0.97 -3.63
CA PHE A 117 7.85 -1.49 -3.18
C PHE A 117 6.68 -0.92 -3.98
N GLU A 118 6.75 0.34 -4.37
CA GLU A 118 5.73 1.00 -5.20
C GLU A 118 5.80 0.51 -6.65
N VAL A 119 7.01 0.39 -7.19
CA VAL A 119 7.25 -0.18 -8.54
C VAL A 119 6.76 -1.62 -8.60
N ALA A 120 7.09 -2.45 -7.60
CA ALA A 120 6.61 -3.83 -7.51
C ALA A 120 5.09 -3.93 -7.26
N ALA A 121 4.47 -2.85 -6.75
CA ALA A 121 3.03 -2.73 -6.57
C ALA A 121 2.32 -2.10 -7.78
N ASP A 122 3.04 -1.82 -8.87
CA ASP A 122 2.56 -1.11 -10.07
C ASP A 122 2.13 0.33 -9.76
N LEU A 123 3.01 1.27 -10.09
CA LEU A 123 2.87 2.70 -9.79
C LEU A 123 1.60 3.30 -10.39
N GLU A 124 1.29 2.98 -11.64
CA GLU A 124 0.14 3.55 -12.36
C GLU A 124 -1.17 3.11 -11.72
N ALA A 125 -1.24 1.84 -11.31
CA ALA A 125 -2.38 1.30 -10.59
C ALA A 125 -2.59 1.96 -9.21
N GLY A 126 -1.51 2.41 -8.57
CA GLY A 126 -1.53 3.21 -7.33
C GLY A 126 -1.93 4.68 -7.52
N GLY A 127 -2.06 5.13 -8.77
CA GLY A 127 -2.37 6.52 -9.11
C GLY A 127 -1.15 7.44 -9.19
N TYR A 128 0.06 6.88 -9.21
CA TYR A 128 1.28 7.65 -9.49
C TYR A 128 1.37 7.91 -10.99
N ALA A 129 1.59 9.18 -11.36
CA ALA A 129 1.99 9.49 -12.72
C ALA A 129 3.36 8.85 -12.95
N CYS A 130 3.46 7.96 -13.94
CA CYS A 130 4.73 7.38 -14.37
C CYS A 130 5.60 8.51 -14.94
N ARG A 131 6.32 9.21 -14.06
CA ARG A 131 7.28 10.24 -14.49
C ARG A 131 8.54 9.50 -14.88
N PRO A 132 9.02 9.62 -16.14
CA PRO A 132 10.31 9.08 -16.50
C PRO A 132 11.34 9.64 -15.53
N LEU A 133 12.17 8.77 -14.94
CA LEU A 133 13.24 9.13 -14.00
C LEU A 133 13.99 10.34 -14.56
N GLN A 134 13.71 11.54 -14.03
CA GLN A 134 14.46 12.71 -14.43
C GLN A 134 15.87 12.50 -13.92
N ARG A 135 16.79 12.11 -14.82
CA ARG A 135 18.22 12.04 -14.54
C ARG A 135 18.69 13.42 -14.08
N ARG A 136 18.66 13.67 -12.77
CA ARG A 136 19.27 14.85 -12.15
C ARG A 136 20.80 14.91 -12.32
N ALA A 137 21.41 13.88 -12.92
CA ALA A 137 22.84 13.83 -13.22
C ALA A 137 23.31 14.78 -14.34
N ALA A 138 22.41 15.44 -15.09
CA ALA A 138 22.80 16.32 -16.20
C ALA A 138 22.97 17.81 -15.82
N GLN A 139 22.56 18.25 -14.62
CA GLN A 139 22.53 19.68 -14.26
C GLN A 139 23.59 20.10 -13.22
N ALA A 140 24.47 19.20 -12.79
CA ALA A 140 25.59 19.52 -11.88
C ALA A 140 26.94 19.73 -12.61
N ARG A 141 26.94 19.94 -13.93
CA ARG A 141 28.15 20.15 -14.76
C ARG A 141 27.98 21.25 -15.82
N SER A 142 27.36 22.38 -15.47
CA SER A 142 27.35 23.59 -16.32
C SER A 142 27.86 24.78 -15.53
#